data_AF-A0A957RXB0-F1
#
_entry.id   AF-A0A957RXB0-F1
#
_cell.length_a   1.000
_cell.length_b   1.000
_cell.length_c   1.000
_cell.angle_alpha   90.00
_cell.angle_beta   90.00
_cell.angle_gamma   90.00
#
_symmetry.space_group_name_H-M   'P 1'
#
loop_
_entity.id
_entity.type
_entity.pdbx_description
1 polymer ?
#
loop_
_entity_poly.entity_id
_entity_poly.type
_entity_poly.pdbx_seq_one_letter_code
_entity_poly.pdbx_strand_id
1 'polypeptide(L)' 'MHDPLQEILERQAVVIIDGALATELEQRGADLSDALWSARLLLDAPDLIRGVHLDYLRAGADVLI' A
#
# COMPACT_ATOMS: atom_id res chain seq x y z
N MET A 1 -5.75 -6.94 -25.37
CA MET A 1 -5.78 -6.84 -23.89
C MET A 1 -4.51 -6.14 -23.50
N HIS A 2 -4.62 -5.02 -22.78
CA HIS A 2 -3.49 -4.22 -22.37
C HIS A 2 -2.95 -4.80 -21.05
N ASP A 3 -1.67 -5.16 -21.02
CA ASP A 3 -0.99 -5.60 -19.80
C ASP A 3 -0.27 -4.39 -19.18
N PRO A 4 -0.76 -3.86 -18.03
CA PRO A 4 -0.17 -2.67 -17.42
C PRO A 4 1.24 -2.91 -16.86
N LEU A 5 1.60 -4.17 -16.54
CA LEU A 5 2.94 -4.49 -16.04
C LEU A 5 3.97 -4.54 -17.18
N GLN A 6 3.53 -4.93 -18.39
CA GLN A 6 4.39 -4.94 -19.57
C GLN A 6 4.98 -3.55 -19.85
N GLU A 7 4.21 -2.47 -19.72
CA GLU A 7 4.72 -1.10 -19.91
C GLU A 7 5.80 -0.72 -18.90
N ILE A 8 5.68 -1.19 -17.65
CA ILE A 8 6.68 -0.93 -16.61
C ILE A 8 7.94 -1.74 -16.91
N LEU A 9 7.77 -3.02 -17.28
CA LEU A 9 8.87 -3.94 -17.61
C LEU A 9 9.64 -3.54 -18.88
N GLU A 10 8.99 -2.84 -19.82
CA GLU A 10 9.64 -2.26 -20.99
C GLU A 10 10.51 -1.04 -20.64
N ARG A 11 10.18 -0.32 -19.55
CA ARG A 11 10.93 0.86 -19.08
C ARG A 11 12.02 0.50 -18.07
N GLN A 12 11.81 -0.54 -17.27
CA GLN A 12 12.75 -0.99 -16.23
C GLN A 12 12.66 -2.52 -16.02
N ALA A 13 13.79 -3.14 -15.67
CA ALA A 13 13.88 -4.60 -15.58
C ALA A 13 13.18 -5.22 -14.35
N VAL A 14 12.79 -4.41 -13.37
CA VAL A 14 12.24 -4.84 -12.09
C VAL A 14 11.00 -4.01 -11.77
N VAL A 15 9.98 -4.64 -11.18
CA VAL A 15 8.79 -3.98 -10.62
C VAL A 15 8.88 -4.11 -9.10
N ILE A 16 8.82 -2.98 -8.40
CA ILE A 16 8.85 -2.92 -6.94
C ILE A 16 7.40 -2.83 -6.44
N ILE A 17 7.00 -3.76 -5.59
CA ILE A 17 5.71 -3.72 -4.89
C ILE A 17 5.85 -3.05 -3.52
N ASP A 18 4.75 -2.60 -2.96
CA ASP A 18 4.72 -2.07 -1.60
C ASP A 18 4.94 -3.15 -0.52
N GLY A 19 5.07 -2.69 0.72
CA GLY A 19 5.33 -3.53 1.88
C GLY A 19 4.10 -3.79 2.74
N ALA A 20 4.33 -4.24 3.98
CA ALA A 20 3.26 -4.60 4.89
C ALA A 20 2.48 -3.38 5.42
N LEU A 21 1.22 -3.25 5.00
CA LEU A 21 0.31 -2.19 5.46
C LEU A 21 0.07 -2.21 6.98
N ALA A 22 -0.13 -3.39 7.58
CA ALA A 22 -0.44 -3.53 9.00
C ALA A 22 0.69 -2.99 9.90
N THR A 23 1.92 -3.39 9.64
CA THR A 23 3.09 -2.96 10.43
C THR A 23 3.26 -1.45 10.42
N GLU A 24 3.04 -0.82 9.28
CA GLU A 24 3.11 0.63 9.11
C GLU A 24 1.95 1.36 9.81
N LEU A 25 0.74 0.80 9.78
CA LEU A 25 -0.41 1.34 10.51
C LEU A 25 -0.22 1.24 12.04
N GLU A 26 0.31 0.13 12.55
CA GLU A 26 0.63 -0.05 13.98
C GLU A 26 1.67 0.97 14.45
N GLN A 27 2.72 1.22 13.66
CA GLN A 27 3.72 2.25 13.97
C GLN A 27 3.13 3.66 14.06
N ARG A 28 2.03 3.92 13.32
CA ARG A 28 1.26 5.17 13.36
C ARG A 28 0.21 5.18 14.48
N GLY A 29 0.16 4.15 15.31
CA GLY A 29 -0.73 4.04 16.46
C GLY A 29 -2.14 3.54 16.13
N ALA A 30 -2.37 2.95 14.96
CA ALA A 30 -3.65 2.35 14.62
C ALA A 30 -3.91 1.09 15.45
N ASP A 31 -5.15 0.93 15.92
CA ASP A 31 -5.61 -0.28 16.58
C ASP A 31 -6.03 -1.33 15.54
N LEU A 32 -5.25 -2.41 15.42
CA LEU A 32 -5.50 -3.52 14.50
C LEU A 32 -5.93 -4.82 15.22
N SER A 33 -6.34 -4.73 16.49
CA SER A 33 -6.64 -5.90 17.33
C SER A 33 -7.85 -6.73 16.88
N ASP A 34 -8.76 -6.13 16.13
CA ASP A 34 -9.93 -6.81 15.55
C ASP A 34 -9.62 -7.41 14.17
N ALA A 35 -10.17 -8.59 13.87
CA ALA A 35 -9.92 -9.28 12.60
C ALA A 35 -10.41 -8.52 11.35
N LEU A 36 -11.36 -7.59 11.52
CA LEU A 36 -11.90 -6.73 10.47
C LEU A 36 -11.34 -5.29 10.54
N TRP A 37 -10.16 -5.11 11.14
CA TRP A 37 -9.51 -3.81 11.28
C TRP A 37 -9.46 -3.03 9.97
N SER A 38 -9.25 -3.70 8.84
CA SER A 38 -9.09 -3.07 7.53
C SER A 38 -10.40 -2.45 7.06
N ALA A 39 -11.51 -3.18 7.20
CA ALA A 39 -12.85 -2.66 6.89
C ALA A 39 -13.21 -1.46 7.78
N ARG A 40 -12.89 -1.54 9.08
CA ARG A 40 -13.10 -0.44 10.02
C ARG A 40 -12.29 0.80 9.65
N LEU A 41 -10.98 0.66 9.41
CA LEU A 41 -10.12 1.80 9.06
C LEU A 41 -10.51 2.43 7.72
N LEU A 42 -11.00 1.65 6.75
CA LEU A 42 -11.52 2.20 5.50
C LEU A 42 -12.72 3.15 5.71
N LEU A 43 -13.53 2.91 6.74
CA LEU A 43 -14.67 3.77 7.09
C LEU A 43 -14.24 4.93 8.00
N ASP A 44 -13.48 4.63 9.05
CA ASP A 44 -13.23 5.56 10.15
C ASP A 44 -12.03 6.48 9.88
N ALA A 45 -11.00 5.98 9.20
CA ALA A 45 -9.74 6.68 9.01
C ALA A 45 -9.02 6.30 7.69
N PRO A 46 -9.66 6.47 6.51
CA PRO A 46 -9.10 6.06 5.22
C PRO A 46 -7.79 6.78 4.88
N ASP A 47 -7.55 7.97 5.46
CA ASP A 47 -6.33 8.73 5.25
C ASP A 47 -5.09 8.07 5.86
N LEU A 48 -5.25 7.21 6.88
CA LEU A 48 -4.13 6.41 7.40
C LEU A 48 -3.63 5.40 6.36
N ILE A 49 -4.55 4.70 5.70
CA ILE A 49 -4.23 3.75 4.62
C ILE A 49 -3.60 4.48 3.44
N ARG A 50 -4.19 5.61 3.02
CA ARG A 50 -3.63 6.47 1.97
C ARG A 50 -2.22 6.93 2.29
N GLY A 51 -1.98 7.34 3.55
CA GLY A 51 -0.68 7.80 4.02
C GLY A 51 0.38 6.71 3.87
N VAL A 52 0.08 5.49 4.30
CA VAL A 52 1.02 4.36 4.17
C VAL A 52 1.35 4.04 2.71
N HIS A 53 0.35 3.94 1.83
CA HIS A 53 0.62 3.71 0.41
C HIS A 53 1.41 4.86 -0.22
N LEU A 54 1.13 6.11 0.15
CA LEU A 54 1.90 7.25 -0.34
C LEU A 54 3.36 7.19 0.12
N ASP A 55 3.62 6.71 1.33
CA ASP A 55 4.99 6.53 1.81
C ASP A 55 5.71 5.41 1.05
N TYR A 56 5.01 4.34 0.65
CA TYR A 56 5.58 3.32 -0.25
C TYR A 56 5.86 3.86 -1.65
N LEU A 57 4.96 4.65 -2.24
CA LEU A 57 5.23 5.32 -3.52
C LEU A 57 6.48 6.22 -3.42
N ARG A 58 6.62 6.98 -2.32
CA ARG A 58 7.80 7.82 -2.08
C ARG A 58 9.08 7.01 -1.87
N ALA A 59 8.97 5.80 -1.33
CA ALA A 59 10.09 4.87 -1.18
C ALA A 59 10.48 4.17 -2.50
N GLY A 60 9.68 4.33 -3.56
CA GLY A 60 9.96 3.79 -4.89
C GLY A 60 9.14 2.57 -5.28
N ALA A 61 8.02 2.28 -4.59
CA ALA A 61 7.09 1.26 -5.06
C ALA A 61 6.42 1.70 -6.37
N ASP A 62 6.39 0.79 -7.35
CA ASP A 62 5.70 0.95 -8.62
C ASP A 62 4.22 0.53 -8.52
N VAL A 63 3.92 -0.39 -7.60
CA VAL A 63 2.60 -1.01 -7.42
C VAL A 63 2.19 -0.98 -5.95
N LEU A 64 0.92 -0.66 -5.72
CA LEU A 64 0.26 -0.72 -4.41
C LEU A 64 -0.71 -1.91 -4.38
N ILE A 65 -0.74 -2.65 -3.28
CA ILE A 65 -1.56 -3.85 -3.09
C ILE A 65 -2.73 -3.60 -2.14
#